data_AF-A0A3D9H1N3-F1
#
_entry.id   AF-A0A3D9H1N3-F1
#
_cell.length_a   1.000
_cell.length_b   1.000
_cell.length_c   1.000
_cell.angle_alpha   90.00
_cell.angle_beta   90.00
_cell.angle_gamma   90.00
#
_symmetry.space_group_name_H-M   'P 1'
#
loop_
_entity.id
_entity.type
_entity.pdbx_description
1 polymer ?
#
loop_
_entity_poly.entity_id
_entity_poly.type
_entity_poly.pdbx_seq_one_letter_code
_entity_poly.pdbx_strand_id
1 'polypeptide(L)'
;MKKIKLTRESVAMGDDIDAPHVLEIVIEPNWTIIEILKYISNIDYLPRISGGRATWSVAINEPIAVFTQETPEEPLLICLPDYPYHGMSRFVEFEHIHFNYHAQKKASEVFEVLSRFRIK
;
A
#
# COMPACT_ATOMS: atom_id res chain seq x y z
N MET A 1 13.12 8.50 12.58
CA MET A 1 13.02 7.06 12.28
C MET A 1 12.00 6.36 13.17
N LYS A 2 11.06 5.62 12.55
CA LYS A 2 10.05 4.76 13.19
C LYS A 2 10.05 3.40 12.50
N LYS A 3 9.90 2.30 13.26
CA LYS A 3 9.68 0.97 12.68
C LYS A 3 8.20 0.75 12.41
N ILE A 4 7.88 0.20 11.25
CA ILE A 4 6.53 -0.28 10.92
C ILE A 4 6.60 -1.70 10.36
N LYS A 5 5.53 -2.44 10.56
CA LYS A 5 5.31 -3.77 10.00
C LYS A 5 4.64 -3.63 8.65
N LEU A 6 5.08 -4.43 7.69
CA LEU A 6 4.43 -4.66 6.41
C LEU A 6 3.89 -6.08 6.40
N THR A 7 2.72 -6.23 5.81
CA THR A 7 2.17 -7.53 5.43
C THR A 7 1.55 -7.46 4.06
N ARG A 8 1.49 -8.58 3.35
CA ARG A 8 0.79 -8.67 2.07
C ARG A 8 0.06 -9.99 1.95
N GLU A 9 -1.00 -9.99 1.15
CA GLU A 9 -1.62 -11.23 0.69
C GLU A 9 -0.68 -12.02 -0.23
N SER A 10 -0.93 -13.33 -0.29
CA SER A 10 -0.29 -14.23 -1.25
C SER A 10 -0.80 -13.93 -2.66
N VAL A 11 0.08 -14.00 -3.66
CA VAL A 11 -0.30 -13.98 -5.08
C VAL A 11 -0.76 -15.36 -5.59
N ALA A 12 -0.79 -16.37 -4.70
CA ALA A 12 -1.16 -17.77 -4.95
C ALA A 12 -0.43 -18.40 -6.16
N MET A 13 0.82 -17.98 -6.41
CA MET A 13 1.64 -18.42 -7.53
C MET A 13 2.88 -19.13 -7.00
N GLY A 14 3.01 -20.42 -7.30
CA GLY A 14 4.21 -21.22 -7.05
C GLY A 14 4.63 -21.30 -5.58
N ASP A 15 5.61 -20.49 -5.22
CA ASP A 15 6.35 -20.44 -3.95
C ASP A 15 5.79 -19.42 -2.94
N ASP A 16 4.82 -18.60 -3.34
CA ASP A 16 4.19 -17.59 -2.48
C ASP A 16 3.11 -18.20 -1.55
N ILE A 17 3.45 -19.29 -0.84
CA ILE A 17 2.52 -20.09 -0.04
C ILE A 17 2.43 -19.58 1.41
N ASP A 18 3.49 -18.94 1.92
CA ASP A 18 3.59 -18.48 3.31
C ASP A 18 3.06 -17.05 3.52
N ALA A 19 1.74 -16.87 3.39
CA ALA A 19 1.07 -15.62 3.74
C ALA A 19 0.47 -15.64 5.17
N PRO A 20 0.46 -14.49 5.88
CA PRO A 20 0.94 -13.18 5.44
C PRO A 20 2.47 -13.04 5.56
N HIS A 21 3.12 -12.62 4.47
CA HIS A 21 4.55 -12.34 4.46
C HIS A 21 4.81 -11.10 5.32
N VAL A 22 5.58 -11.23 6.40
CA VAL A 22 5.89 -10.14 7.32
C VAL A 22 7.25 -9.55 6.99
N LEU A 23 7.34 -8.22 6.86
CA LEU A 23 8.60 -7.48 6.79
C LEU A 23 8.55 -6.26 7.72
N GLU A 24 9.64 -5.97 8.43
CA GLU A 24 9.77 -4.71 9.17
C GLU A 24 10.62 -3.73 8.38
N ILE A 25 10.16 -2.48 8.27
CA ILE A 25 10.94 -1.39 7.64
C ILE A 25 11.05 -0.20 8.59
N VAL A 26 12.08 0.62 8.36
CA VAL A 26 12.26 1.90 9.06
C VAL A 26 11.83 3.03 8.14
N ILE A 27 10.92 3.88 8.60
CA ILE A 27 10.45 5.07 7.90
C ILE A 27 10.92 6.34 8.62
N GLU A 28 11.08 7.43 7.87
CA GLU A 28 11.33 8.73 8.48
C GLU A 28 10.04 9.44 8.90
N PRO A 29 10.08 10.26 9.96
CA PRO A 29 8.90 10.90 10.53
C PRO A 29 8.37 12.05 9.67
N ASN A 30 9.02 12.37 8.55
CA ASN A 30 8.58 13.34 7.57
C ASN A 30 8.19 12.69 6.24
N TRP A 31 8.26 11.36 6.12
CA TRP A 31 7.82 10.67 4.91
C TRP A 31 6.30 10.70 4.76
N THR A 32 5.86 11.09 3.58
CA THR A 32 4.50 10.97 3.08
C THR A 32 4.17 9.51 2.74
N ILE A 33 2.88 9.19 2.58
CA ILE A 33 2.45 7.86 2.11
C ILE A 33 3.06 7.53 0.75
N ILE A 34 3.16 8.51 -0.14
CA ILE A 34 3.79 8.32 -1.46
C ILE A 34 5.25 7.92 -1.30
N GLU A 35 6.02 8.62 -0.46
CA GLU A 35 7.44 8.29 -0.20
C GLU A 35 7.60 6.90 0.43
N ILE A 36 6.71 6.51 1.35
CA ILE A 36 6.71 5.16 1.92
C ILE A 36 6.43 4.11 0.85
N LEU A 37 5.44 4.32 -0.02
CA LEU A 37 5.10 3.38 -1.09
C LEU A 37 6.21 3.26 -2.14
N LYS A 38 6.86 4.38 -2.48
CA LYS A 38 8.04 4.39 -3.33
C LYS A 38 9.22 3.66 -2.68
N TYR A 39 9.42 3.80 -1.38
CA TYR A 39 10.43 3.01 -0.69
C TYR A 39 10.12 1.51 -0.77
N ILE A 40 8.87 1.11 -0.53
CA ILE A 40 8.43 -0.29 -0.56
C ILE A 40 8.56 -0.88 -1.98
N SER A 41 8.32 -0.11 -3.04
CA SER A 41 8.50 -0.56 -4.43
C SER A 41 9.97 -0.84 -4.76
N ASN A 42 10.90 -0.11 -4.15
CA ASN A 42 12.34 -0.23 -4.41
C ASN A 42 13.02 -1.39 -3.66
N ILE A 43 12.41 -1.93 -2.61
CA ILE A 43 12.96 -3.07 -1.84
C ILE A 43 12.47 -4.44 -2.34
N ASP A 44 11.82 -4.48 -3.51
CA ASP A 44 11.28 -5.69 -4.16
C ASP A 44 10.40 -6.57 -3.23
N TYR A 45 9.73 -5.95 -2.25
CA TYR A 45 8.89 -6.66 -1.29
C TYR A 45 7.59 -7.21 -1.90
N LEU A 46 7.03 -6.49 -2.88
CA LEU A 46 5.83 -6.92 -3.61
C LEU A 46 6.24 -7.79 -4.81
N PRO A 47 5.76 -9.05 -4.91
CA PRO A 47 6.17 -9.99 -5.96
C PRO A 47 5.86 -9.46 -7.35
N ARG A 48 6.83 -9.52 -8.26
CA ARG A 48 6.63 -9.22 -9.69
C ARG A 48 5.89 -10.38 -10.35
N ILE A 49 4.72 -10.11 -10.93
CA ILE A 49 3.93 -11.14 -11.62
C ILE A 49 4.17 -11.12 -13.12
N SER A 50 3.91 -12.26 -13.78
CA SER A 50 3.93 -12.34 -15.25
C SER A 50 2.94 -11.32 -15.85
N GLY A 51 3.43 -10.52 -16.79
CA GLY A 51 2.69 -9.43 -17.42
C GLY A 51 2.83 -8.07 -16.72
N GLY A 52 3.42 -7.99 -15.53
CA GLY A 52 3.77 -6.71 -14.87
C GLY A 52 2.58 -5.86 -14.41
N ARG A 53 1.40 -6.47 -14.25
CA ARG A 53 0.13 -5.76 -13.98
C ARG A 53 -0.42 -6.02 -12.58
N ALA A 54 0.40 -6.37 -11.59
CA ALA A 54 -0.15 -6.58 -10.24
C ALA A 54 -0.70 -5.28 -9.69
N THR A 55 -1.92 -5.35 -9.17
CA THR A 55 -2.58 -4.25 -8.47
C THR A 55 -2.77 -4.62 -7.01
N TRP A 56 -2.49 -3.67 -6.13
CA TRP A 56 -2.55 -3.82 -4.69
C TRP A 56 -3.34 -2.67 -4.08
N SER A 57 -4.23 -2.97 -3.13
CA SER A 57 -4.78 -1.91 -2.26
C SER A 57 -3.95 -1.85 -0.99
N VAL A 58 -3.59 -0.64 -0.57
CA VAL A 58 -2.80 -0.38 0.63
C VAL A 58 -3.75 0.01 1.75
N ALA A 59 -3.60 -0.61 2.93
CA ALA A 59 -4.42 -0.33 4.11
C ALA A 59 -3.58 -0.19 5.38
N ILE A 60 -3.99 0.73 6.26
CA ILE A 60 -3.44 0.91 7.62
C ILE A 60 -4.50 0.54 8.67
N ASN A 61 -5.76 0.88 8.41
CA ASN A 61 -6.97 0.47 9.12
C ASN A 61 -8.13 0.42 8.11
N GLU A 62 -8.11 1.38 7.19
CA GLU A 62 -8.93 1.47 6.00
C GLU A 62 -8.04 1.56 4.75
N PRO A 63 -8.60 1.36 3.54
CA PRO A 63 -7.88 1.56 2.30
C PRO A 63 -7.43 3.02 2.14
N ILE A 64 -6.12 3.22 2.01
CA ILE A 64 -5.50 4.56 1.89
C ILE A 64 -5.01 4.85 0.48
N ALA A 65 -4.68 3.82 -0.30
CA ALA A 65 -4.16 3.97 -1.65
C ALA A 65 -4.37 2.71 -2.50
N VAL A 66 -4.23 2.86 -3.82
CA VAL A 66 -4.06 1.77 -4.77
C VAL A 66 -2.69 1.91 -5.42
N PHE A 67 -1.92 0.83 -5.37
CA PHE A 67 -0.56 0.73 -5.89
C PHE A 67 -0.53 -0.29 -7.03
N THR A 68 0.26 -0.03 -8.08
CA THR A 68 0.38 -0.91 -9.24
C THR A 68 1.84 -1.16 -9.59
N GLN A 69 2.10 -2.26 -10.28
CA GLN A 69 3.42 -2.52 -10.88
C GLN A 69 3.68 -1.76 -12.16
N GLU A 70 2.64 -1.34 -12.87
CA GLU A 70 2.77 -0.58 -14.11
C GLU A 70 3.26 0.84 -13.83
N THR A 71 2.79 1.45 -12.73
CA THR A 71 3.07 2.83 -12.35
C THR A 71 3.37 2.93 -10.84
N PRO A 72 4.46 2.29 -10.35
CA PRO A 72 4.78 2.24 -8.91
C PRO A 72 5.11 3.61 -8.31
N GLU A 73 5.49 4.58 -9.15
CA GLU A 73 5.81 5.95 -8.75
C GLU A 73 4.57 6.84 -8.53
N GLU A 74 3.40 6.40 -8.98
CA GLU A 74 2.15 7.18 -8.98
C GLU A 74 0.97 6.39 -8.38
N PRO A 75 0.98 6.09 -7.07
CA PRO A 75 -0.14 5.42 -6.41
C PRO A 75 -1.38 6.33 -6.37
N LEU A 76 -2.56 5.73 -6.55
CA LEU A 76 -3.85 6.43 -6.45
C LEU A 76 -4.26 6.55 -4.98
N LEU A 77 -4.19 7.74 -4.40
CA LEU A 77 -4.53 7.98 -3.00
C LEU A 77 -6.05 8.06 -2.76
N ILE A 78 -6.57 7.24 -1.85
CA ILE A 78 -8.01 7.17 -1.49
C ILE A 78 -8.33 8.20 -0.38
N CYS A 79 -7.40 8.40 0.56
CA CYS A 79 -7.53 9.39 1.61
C CYS A 79 -6.93 10.74 1.17
N LEU A 80 -7.78 11.76 1.05
CA LEU A 80 -7.40 13.17 0.89
C LEU A 80 -8.02 13.99 2.04
N PRO A 81 -7.32 15.01 2.56
CA PRO A 81 -6.02 15.53 2.11
C PRO A 81 -4.87 15.03 3.01
N ASP A 82 -3.80 14.59 2.35
CA ASP A 82 -2.44 14.34 2.85
C ASP A 82 -2.34 13.88 4.30
N TYR A 83 -2.17 12.57 4.46
CA TYR A 83 -1.65 12.02 5.69
C TYR A 83 -0.32 12.73 6.08
N PRO A 84 -0.13 13.13 7.35
CA PRO A 84 -1.15 13.23 8.38
C PRO A 84 -2.02 14.48 8.14
N TYR A 85 -3.35 14.30 8.19
CA TYR A 85 -4.36 15.34 7.95
C TYR A 85 -3.87 16.73 8.35
N HIS A 86 -3.92 17.70 7.44
CA HIS A 86 -3.66 19.11 7.73
C HIS A 86 -4.44 19.54 9.00
N GLY A 87 -3.73 19.71 10.13
CA GLY A 87 -4.30 20.03 11.44
C GLY A 87 -4.13 18.97 12.54
N MET A 88 -3.68 17.75 12.20
CA MET A 88 -3.20 16.80 13.21
C MET A 88 -1.78 17.19 13.63
N SER A 89 -1.61 17.59 14.88
CA SER A 89 -0.32 17.93 15.48
C SER A 89 0.62 16.73 15.67
N ARG A 90 0.14 15.52 15.36
CA ARG A 90 0.90 14.26 15.39
C ARG A 90 0.56 13.43 14.17
N PHE A 91 1.58 12.74 13.64
CA PHE A 91 1.42 11.58 12.76
C PHE A 91 0.26 10.73 13.29
N VAL A 92 -0.65 10.27 12.42
CA VAL A 92 -1.57 9.20 12.84
C VAL A 92 -0.68 8.01 13.13
N GLU A 93 -0.47 7.64 14.40
CA GLU A 93 0.46 6.59 14.76
C GLU A 93 -0.03 5.25 14.19
N PHE A 94 0.47 4.89 13.01
CA PHE A 94 0.30 3.56 12.46
C PHE A 94 1.57 2.76 12.65
N GLU A 95 1.39 1.49 12.95
CA GLU A 95 2.48 0.54 13.17
C GLU A 95 2.51 -0.51 12.07
N HIS A 96 1.50 -0.53 11.20
CA HIS A 96 1.26 -1.62 10.27
C HIS A 96 0.67 -1.10 8.95
N ILE A 97 1.20 -1.59 7.83
CA ILE A 97 0.64 -1.48 6.49
C ILE A 97 0.35 -2.88 5.95
N HIS A 98 -0.84 -3.05 5.38
CA HIS A 98 -1.25 -4.27 4.69
C HIS A 98 -1.49 -4.01 3.20
N PHE A 99 -1.05 -4.95 2.36
CA PHE A 99 -1.30 -4.94 0.91
C PHE A 99 -2.24 -6.09 0.54
N ASN A 100 -3.47 -5.77 0.12
CA ASN A 100 -4.38 -6.77 -0.46
C ASN A 100 -4.12 -6.90 -1.96
N TYR A 101 -4.07 -8.12 -2.46
CA TYR A 101 -3.78 -8.45 -3.84
C TYR A 101 -5.05 -8.43 -4.69
N HIS A 102 -5.02 -7.69 -5.80
CA HIS A 102 -6.14 -7.58 -6.74
C HIS A 102 -5.84 -8.22 -8.09
N ALA A 103 -4.83 -9.10 -8.16
CA ALA A 103 -4.39 -9.70 -9.41
C ALA A 103 -4.06 -8.64 -10.47
N GLN A 104 -4.51 -8.85 -11.70
CA GLN A 104 -4.30 -7.94 -12.83
C GLN A 104 -5.47 -6.98 -13.07
N LYS A 105 -6.29 -6.71 -12.05
CA LYS A 105 -7.37 -5.72 -12.15
C LYS A 105 -6.79 -4.33 -12.40
N LYS A 106 -7.53 -3.48 -13.11
CA LYS A 106 -7.10 -2.10 -13.34
C LYS A 106 -7.13 -1.30 -12.04
N ALA A 107 -6.10 -0.48 -11.85
CA ALA A 107 -5.97 0.39 -10.69
C ALA A 107 -7.19 1.29 -10.48
N SER A 108 -7.71 1.87 -11.58
CA SER A 108 -8.86 2.77 -11.56
C SER A 108 -10.14 2.09 -11.09
N GLU A 109 -10.36 0.82 -11.45
CA GLU A 109 -11.53 0.05 -11.04
C GLU A 109 -11.46 -0.25 -9.53
N VAL A 110 -10.29 -0.68 -9.04
CA VAL A 110 -10.06 -0.93 -7.61
C VAL A 110 -10.23 0.36 -6.82
N PHE A 111 -9.64 1.45 -7.32
CA PHE A 111 -9.72 2.78 -6.70
C PHE A 111 -11.17 3.28 -6.61
N GLU A 112 -11.94 3.16 -7.68
CA GLU A 112 -13.33 3.59 -7.73
C GLU A 112 -14.19 2.81 -6.72
N VAL A 113 -14.02 1.49 -6.66
CA VAL A 113 -14.74 0.64 -5.71
C VAL A 113 -14.40 1.05 -4.27
N LEU A 114 -13.11 1.13 -3.92
CA LEU A 114 -12.70 1.43 -2.55
C LEU A 114 -13.09 2.85 -2.13
N SER A 115 -13.04 3.82 -3.05
CA SER A 115 -13.43 5.21 -2.77
C SER A 115 -14.93 5.37 -2.45
N ARG A 116 -15.78 4.45 -2.92
CA ARG A 116 -17.23 4.47 -2.64
C ARG A 116 -17.59 4.00 -1.23
N PHE A 117 -16.73 3.20 -0.59
CA PHE A 117 -16.96 2.69 0.77
C PHE A 117 -16.48 3.63 1.87
N ARG A 118 -16.09 4.87 1.53
CA ARG A 118 -15.79 5.90 2.52
C ARG A 118 -17.06 6.22 3.31
N ILE A 119 -17.13 5.70 4.54
CA ILE A 119 -18.13 6.12 5.52
C ILE A 119 -17.81 7.59 5.84
N LYS A 120 -18.73 8.48 5.49
CA LYS A 120 -18.62 9.92 5.79
C LYS A 120 -18.85 10.19 7.27
#